data_AF-A0A2V9BHE0-F1
#
_entry.id   AF-A0A2V9BHE0-F1
#
_cell.length_a   1.000
_cell.length_b   1.000
_cell.length_c   1.000
_cell.angle_alpha   90.00
_cell.angle_beta   90.00
_cell.angle_gamma   90.00
#
_symmetry.space_group_name_H-M   'P 1'
#
loop_
_entity.id
_entity.type
_entity.pdbx_description
1 polymer ?
#
loop_
_entity_poly.entity_id
_entity_poly.type
_entity_poly.pdbx_seq_one_letter_code
_entity_poly.pdbx_strand_id
1 'polypeptide(L)'
;VILVVARWRRHPRKRTTPAETLSGATAAAIRYVRYSPGLRALLFRAGIVMFFASGLLALLPAVAHEVSKSPTGYGFLLGSFGFGAVLGALAMQRARARWSAEAVVSGGVLVFGLSTMAAGMFHNLPTLNAAMLIAGAAWIVFISLFNVITLNHTPDWVRARVLAVWLLVFQGAMAGGSAVWGALATRTGIHVALIWAGAGTIATAALGLLFKLPDLTVDLTPWVHWKLPIMSNEDPAITDSGPALVTVEYDVEPEHQARFLQAVHKYERIRRRDGAYQWGIFRNLESPNRYVEMFLVDSWAEHMRQHERSTHADREVEERVQSLARGTPKVHHLVRPTPKL
;
A
#
# COMPACT_ATOMS: atom_id res chain seq x y z
N VAL A 1 -4.25 -10.39 24.28
CA VAL A 1 -4.28 -9.07 23.60
C VAL A 1 -4.86 -7.97 24.50
N ILE A 2 -6.10 -8.09 24.99
CA ILE A 2 -6.76 -7.08 25.85
C ILE A 2 -5.92 -6.70 27.08
N LEU A 3 -5.38 -7.67 27.81
CA LEU A 3 -4.50 -7.44 28.98
C LEU A 3 -3.20 -6.68 28.66
N VAL A 4 -2.64 -6.89 27.47
CA VAL A 4 -1.41 -6.22 27.03
C VAL A 4 -1.71 -4.77 26.68
N VAL A 5 -2.84 -4.51 25.99
CA VAL A 5 -3.31 -3.16 25.67
C VAL A 5 -3.65 -2.39 26.95
N ALA A 6 -4.32 -3.03 27.92
CA ALA A 6 -4.69 -2.42 29.19
C ALA A 6 -3.47 -2.02 30.05
N ARG A 7 -2.36 -2.75 29.94
CA ARG A 7 -1.10 -2.46 30.66
C ARG A 7 -0.16 -1.54 29.90
N TRP A 8 -0.47 -1.18 28.65
CA TRP A 8 0.43 -0.37 27.84
C TRP A 8 0.36 1.10 28.23
N ARG A 9 1.41 1.58 28.92
CA ARG A 9 1.61 3.01 29.18
C ARG A 9 2.22 3.66 27.94
N ARG A 10 1.39 4.31 27.11
CA ARG A 10 1.87 5.14 25.99
C ARG A 10 2.55 6.40 26.53
N HIS A 11 3.78 6.66 26.10
CA HIS A 11 4.38 7.99 26.23
C HIS A 11 3.59 8.96 25.34
N PRO A 12 3.06 10.09 25.87
CA PRO A 12 2.38 11.08 25.07
C PRO A 12 3.35 11.68 24.06
N ARG A 13 3.16 11.38 22.77
CA ARG A 13 3.89 12.04 21.68
C ARG A 13 3.30 13.45 21.60
N LYS A 14 4.09 14.49 21.90
CA LYS A 14 3.66 15.89 21.79
C LYS A 14 3.19 16.12 20.35
N ARG A 15 1.88 16.36 20.17
CA ARG A 15 1.30 16.69 18.87
C ARG A 15 1.62 18.16 18.58
N THR A 16 2.44 18.40 17.57
CA THR A 16 2.82 19.72 17.06
C THR A 16 1.84 20.23 16.00
N THR A 17 0.96 19.37 15.49
CA THR A 17 0.02 19.66 14.41
C THR A 17 -1.45 19.56 14.85
N PRO A 18 -2.35 20.37 14.28
CA PRO A 18 -3.80 20.31 14.54
C PRO A 18 -4.43 18.96 14.22
N ALA A 19 -5.58 18.66 14.83
CA ALA A 19 -6.27 17.39 14.63
C ALA A 19 -6.76 17.22 13.18
N GLU A 20 -6.46 16.07 12.56
CA GLU A 20 -6.95 15.76 11.20
C GLU A 20 -8.45 15.41 11.22
N THR A 21 -9.21 15.90 10.25
CA THR A 21 -10.58 15.44 10.01
C THR A 21 -10.58 14.02 9.45
N LEU A 22 -11.63 13.23 9.74
CA LEU A 22 -11.72 11.84 9.25
C LEU A 22 -11.72 11.77 7.71
N SER A 23 -12.46 12.67 7.06
CA SER A 23 -12.52 12.77 5.59
C SER A 23 -11.18 13.20 5.00
N GLY A 24 -10.52 14.20 5.58
CA GLY A 24 -9.19 14.66 5.16
C GLY A 24 -8.13 13.57 5.28
N ALA A 25 -8.13 12.82 6.39
CA ALA A 25 -7.21 11.71 6.61
C ALA A 25 -7.43 10.54 5.63
N THR A 26 -8.69 10.21 5.31
CA THR A 26 -9.01 9.18 4.30
C THR A 26 -8.59 9.64 2.90
N ALA A 27 -8.88 10.89 2.53
CA ALA A 27 -8.46 11.46 1.25
C ALA A 27 -6.93 11.47 1.11
N ALA A 28 -6.21 11.81 2.18
CA ALA A 28 -4.75 11.76 2.22
C ALA A 28 -4.21 10.33 2.02
N ALA A 29 -4.84 9.31 2.62
CA ALA A 29 -4.45 7.92 2.43
C ALA A 29 -4.70 7.43 0.98
N ILE A 30 -5.84 7.77 0.39
CA ILE A 30 -6.13 7.44 -1.02
C ILE A 30 -5.13 8.14 -1.94
N ARG A 31 -4.81 9.40 -1.67
CA ARG A 31 -3.79 10.18 -2.39
C ARG A 31 -2.42 9.52 -2.27
N TYR A 32 -2.03 9.12 -1.05
CA TYR A 32 -0.78 8.42 -0.79
C TYR A 32 -0.65 7.14 -1.61
N VAL A 33 -1.69 6.29 -1.60
CA VAL A 33 -1.73 5.07 -2.42
C VAL A 33 -1.63 5.42 -3.92
N ARG A 34 -2.42 6.39 -4.39
CA ARG A 34 -2.47 6.78 -5.82
C ARG A 34 -1.10 7.23 -6.36
N TYR A 35 -0.33 7.97 -5.57
CA TYR A 35 0.98 8.51 -5.96
C TYR A 35 2.16 7.66 -5.51
N SER A 36 1.93 6.49 -4.91
CA SER A 36 2.96 5.51 -4.54
C SER A 36 2.92 4.29 -5.46
N PRO A 37 3.75 4.23 -6.52
CA PRO A 37 3.68 3.14 -7.51
C PRO A 37 3.92 1.77 -6.90
N GLY A 38 4.80 1.67 -5.90
CA GLY A 38 5.08 0.42 -5.19
C GLY A 38 3.84 -0.15 -4.50
N LEU A 39 3.10 0.69 -3.76
CA LEU A 39 1.85 0.28 -3.12
C LEU A 39 0.76 -0.05 -4.14
N ARG A 40 0.66 0.70 -5.25
CA ARG A 40 -0.31 0.37 -6.31
C ARG A 40 -0.05 -0.98 -6.95
N ALA A 41 1.20 -1.26 -7.30
CA ALA A 41 1.59 -2.55 -7.87
C ALA A 41 1.32 -3.69 -6.88
N LEU A 42 1.64 -3.46 -5.59
CA LEU A 42 1.36 -4.41 -4.50
C LEU A 42 -0.14 -4.71 -4.37
N LEU A 43 -0.98 -3.68 -4.24
CA LEU A 43 -2.43 -3.82 -4.09
C LEU A 43 -3.07 -4.47 -5.32
N PHE A 44 -2.66 -4.06 -6.52
CA PHE A 44 -3.16 -4.62 -7.77
C PHE A 44 -2.83 -6.11 -7.88
N ARG A 45 -1.56 -6.48 -7.66
CA ARG A 45 -1.11 -7.88 -7.71
C ARG A 45 -1.89 -8.73 -6.70
N ALA A 46 -2.04 -8.26 -5.47
CA ALA A 46 -2.78 -9.02 -4.49
C ALA A 46 -4.28 -9.08 -4.78
N GLY A 47 -4.89 -8.02 -5.33
CA GLY A 47 -6.28 -8.07 -5.78
C GLY A 47 -6.50 -9.19 -6.81
N ILE A 48 -5.62 -9.30 -7.81
CA ILE A 48 -5.72 -10.37 -8.82
C ILE A 48 -5.51 -11.75 -8.18
N VAL A 49 -4.45 -11.93 -7.37
CA VAL A 49 -4.20 -13.21 -6.70
C VAL A 49 -5.41 -13.63 -5.86
N MET A 50 -5.97 -12.70 -5.06
CA MET A 50 -7.11 -12.97 -4.20
C MET A 50 -8.39 -13.26 -4.96
N PHE A 51 -8.60 -12.60 -6.10
CA PHE A 51 -9.73 -12.88 -6.98
C PHE A 51 -9.70 -14.35 -7.43
N PHE A 52 -8.58 -14.86 -7.93
CA PHE A 52 -8.46 -16.25 -8.34
C PHE A 52 -8.44 -17.22 -7.15
N ALA A 53 -7.69 -16.91 -6.10
CA ALA A 53 -7.55 -17.76 -4.92
C ALA A 53 -8.86 -17.93 -4.13
N SER A 54 -9.78 -16.95 -4.22
CA SER A 54 -11.10 -17.03 -3.59
C SER A 54 -11.94 -18.23 -4.02
N GLY A 55 -11.71 -18.75 -5.23
CA GLY A 55 -12.46 -19.88 -5.77
C GLY A 55 -12.39 -21.12 -4.88
N LEU A 56 -11.24 -21.36 -4.23
CA LEU A 56 -11.08 -22.48 -3.32
C LEU A 56 -12.03 -22.38 -2.12
N LEU A 57 -12.00 -21.25 -1.40
CA LEU A 57 -12.81 -21.05 -0.20
C LEU A 57 -14.30 -20.91 -0.52
N ALA A 58 -14.63 -20.28 -1.65
CA ALA A 58 -16.01 -20.10 -2.10
C ALA A 58 -16.69 -21.43 -2.42
N LEU A 59 -15.96 -22.36 -3.03
CA LEU A 59 -16.50 -23.65 -3.48
C LEU A 59 -16.26 -24.79 -2.47
N LEU A 60 -15.44 -24.56 -1.43
CA LEU A 60 -15.09 -25.57 -0.43
C LEU A 60 -16.31 -26.28 0.20
N PRO A 61 -17.41 -25.60 0.58
CA PRO A 61 -18.60 -26.28 1.12
C PRO A 61 -19.23 -27.26 0.11
N ALA A 62 -19.21 -26.90 -1.18
CA ALA A 62 -19.78 -27.72 -2.23
C ALA A 62 -18.91 -28.97 -2.51
N VAL A 63 -17.57 -28.80 -2.55
CA VAL A 63 -16.60 -29.91 -2.62
C VAL A 63 -16.78 -30.87 -1.45
N ALA A 64 -16.92 -30.33 -0.23
CA ALA A 64 -17.12 -31.14 0.96
C ALA A 64 -18.40 -31.98 0.85
N HIS A 65 -19.48 -31.38 0.35
CA HIS A 65 -20.76 -32.06 0.19
C HIS A 65 -20.69 -33.22 -0.82
N GLU A 66 -19.97 -33.06 -1.94
CA GLU A 66 -19.81 -34.13 -2.94
C GLU A 66 -19.08 -35.37 -2.39
N VAL A 67 -18.10 -35.16 -1.50
CA VAL A 67 -17.22 -36.25 -1.03
C VAL A 67 -17.72 -36.93 0.25
N SER A 68 -18.18 -36.16 1.24
CA SER A 68 -18.60 -36.74 2.53
C SER A 68 -20.11 -36.92 2.65
N LYS A 69 -20.91 -36.20 1.85
CA LYS A 69 -22.38 -36.06 2.00
C LYS A 69 -22.82 -35.66 3.42
N SER A 70 -21.90 -35.14 4.24
CA SER A 70 -22.08 -34.87 5.66
C SER A 70 -21.40 -33.56 6.07
N PRO A 71 -22.01 -32.74 6.95
CA PRO A 71 -21.41 -31.52 7.46
C PRO A 71 -20.03 -31.71 8.11
N THR A 72 -19.75 -32.90 8.64
CA THR A 72 -18.45 -33.22 9.27
C THR A 72 -17.29 -33.15 8.28
N GLY A 73 -17.52 -33.47 7.00
CA GLY A 73 -16.48 -33.40 5.97
C GLY A 73 -15.99 -31.97 5.73
N TYR A 74 -16.91 -30.99 5.75
CA TYR A 74 -16.54 -29.57 5.65
C TYR A 74 -15.71 -29.13 6.87
N GLY A 75 -16.09 -29.57 8.07
CA GLY A 75 -15.33 -29.31 9.30
C GLY A 75 -13.90 -29.84 9.24
N PHE A 76 -13.69 -31.05 8.73
CA PHE A 76 -12.34 -31.61 8.56
C PHE A 76 -11.50 -30.84 7.53
N LEU A 77 -12.09 -30.48 6.39
CA LEU A 77 -11.39 -29.72 5.35
C LEU A 77 -11.00 -28.32 5.83
N LEU A 78 -11.94 -27.61 6.44
CA LEU A 78 -11.70 -26.28 7.00
C LEU A 78 -10.73 -26.34 8.19
N GLY A 79 -10.83 -27.37 9.03
CA GLY A 79 -9.89 -27.63 10.12
C GLY A 79 -8.48 -27.91 9.63
N SER A 80 -8.33 -28.71 8.57
CA SER A 80 -7.05 -28.98 7.92
C SER A 80 -6.45 -27.72 7.32
N PHE A 81 -7.27 -26.89 6.66
CA PHE A 81 -6.85 -25.58 6.17
C PHE A 81 -6.34 -24.66 7.30
N GLY A 82 -7.08 -24.57 8.41
CA GLY A 82 -6.68 -23.79 9.58
C GLY A 82 -5.39 -24.30 10.23
N PHE A 83 -5.25 -25.62 10.39
CA PHE A 83 -4.04 -26.24 10.93
C PHE A 83 -2.83 -26.01 10.02
N GLY A 84 -3.03 -26.11 8.70
CA GLY A 84 -2.07 -25.74 7.68
C GLY A 84 -1.60 -24.29 7.81
N ALA A 85 -2.53 -23.35 8.05
CA ALA A 85 -2.18 -21.95 8.29
C ALA A 85 -1.34 -21.74 9.55
N VAL A 86 -1.55 -22.49 10.62
CA VAL A 86 -0.67 -22.41 11.80
C VAL A 86 0.75 -22.87 11.46
N LEU A 87 0.89 -24.00 10.76
CA LEU A 87 2.19 -24.52 10.32
C LEU A 87 2.88 -23.56 9.34
N GLY A 88 2.12 -22.99 8.40
CA GLY A 88 2.62 -22.01 7.43
C GLY A 88 3.18 -20.76 8.10
N ALA A 89 2.52 -20.23 9.13
CA ALA A 89 3.00 -19.07 9.88
C ALA A 89 4.36 -19.34 10.56
N LEU A 90 4.55 -20.54 11.14
CA LEU A 90 5.82 -20.95 11.74
C LEU A 90 6.91 -21.20 10.69
N ALA A 91 6.55 -21.79 9.56
CA ALA A 91 7.48 -22.04 8.44
C ALA A 91 7.94 -20.73 7.77
N MET A 92 7.06 -19.72 7.73
CA MET A 92 7.31 -18.44 7.08
C MET A 92 8.58 -17.74 7.60
N GLN A 93 8.80 -17.76 8.91
CA GLN A 93 9.99 -17.14 9.51
C GLN A 93 11.28 -17.78 8.99
N ARG A 94 11.32 -19.12 8.90
CA ARG A 94 12.47 -19.85 8.37
C ARG A 94 12.63 -19.63 6.86
N ALA A 95 11.53 -19.59 6.11
CA ALA A 95 11.55 -19.35 4.67
C ALA A 95 12.09 -17.95 4.35
N ARG A 96 11.64 -16.92 5.07
CA ARG A 96 12.10 -15.52 4.89
C ARG A 96 13.55 -15.30 5.33
N ALA A 97 14.11 -16.14 6.19
CA ALA A 97 15.51 -16.10 6.55
C ALA A 97 16.44 -16.62 5.45
N ARG A 98 15.94 -17.49 4.56
CA ARG A 98 16.73 -18.10 3.48
C ARG A 98 16.46 -17.47 2.12
N TRP A 99 15.21 -17.07 1.85
CA TRP A 99 14.75 -16.63 0.53
C TRP A 99 14.15 -15.21 0.56
N SER A 100 14.21 -14.54 -0.60
CA SER A 100 13.62 -13.21 -0.78
C SER A 100 12.09 -13.23 -0.62
N ALA A 101 11.50 -12.07 -0.33
CA ALA A 101 10.05 -11.97 -0.11
C ALA A 101 9.27 -12.37 -1.37
N GLU A 102 9.79 -11.95 -2.52
CA GLU A 102 9.29 -12.30 -3.85
C GLU A 102 9.28 -13.81 -4.09
N ALA A 103 10.38 -14.52 -3.75
CA ALA A 103 10.47 -15.95 -3.94
C ALA A 103 9.48 -16.71 -3.02
N VAL A 104 9.37 -16.28 -1.76
CA VAL A 104 8.45 -16.90 -0.79
C VAL A 104 6.98 -16.68 -1.19
N VAL A 105 6.60 -15.47 -1.61
CA VAL A 105 5.24 -15.19 -2.10
C VAL A 105 4.95 -15.95 -3.38
N SER A 106 5.84 -15.91 -4.37
CA SER A 106 5.60 -16.57 -5.65
C SER A 106 5.51 -18.10 -5.48
N GLY A 107 6.39 -18.69 -4.65
CA GLY A 107 6.29 -20.09 -4.27
C GLY A 107 4.98 -20.42 -3.56
N GLY A 108 4.54 -19.57 -2.61
CA GLY A 108 3.25 -19.72 -1.94
C GLY A 108 2.07 -19.69 -2.92
N VAL A 109 2.04 -18.74 -3.85
CA VAL A 109 0.99 -18.63 -4.89
C VAL A 109 0.94 -19.88 -5.78
N LEU A 110 2.10 -20.39 -6.20
CA LEU A 110 2.18 -21.63 -6.99
C LEU A 110 1.65 -22.83 -6.20
N VAL A 111 2.08 -23.00 -4.96
CA VAL A 111 1.65 -24.09 -4.08
C VAL A 111 0.15 -24.01 -3.81
N PHE A 112 -0.39 -22.81 -3.57
CA PHE A 112 -1.83 -22.60 -3.37
C PHE A 112 -2.63 -22.94 -4.63
N GLY A 113 -2.19 -22.47 -5.80
CA GLY A 113 -2.85 -22.73 -7.07
C GLY A 113 -2.85 -24.23 -7.42
N LEU A 114 -1.72 -24.92 -7.22
CA LEU A 114 -1.62 -26.38 -7.39
C LEU A 114 -2.53 -27.14 -6.42
N SER A 115 -2.61 -26.70 -5.16
CA SER A 115 -3.50 -27.29 -4.17
C SER A 115 -4.98 -27.08 -4.52
N THR A 116 -5.30 -25.93 -5.13
CA THR A 116 -6.65 -25.62 -5.63
C THR A 116 -7.03 -26.49 -6.82
N MET A 117 -6.12 -26.71 -7.77
CA MET A 117 -6.34 -27.63 -8.88
C MET A 117 -6.50 -29.07 -8.39
N ALA A 118 -5.65 -29.51 -7.46
CA ALA A 118 -5.75 -30.82 -6.83
C ALA A 118 -7.13 -31.02 -6.17
N ALA A 119 -7.65 -29.99 -5.49
CA ALA A 119 -8.98 -30.04 -4.90
C ALA A 119 -10.12 -30.21 -5.93
N GLY A 120 -9.93 -29.77 -7.17
CA GLY A 120 -10.88 -29.99 -8.26
C GLY A 120 -10.76 -31.36 -8.95
N MET A 121 -9.66 -32.08 -8.76
CA MET A 121 -9.40 -33.37 -9.43
C MET A 121 -9.67 -34.57 -8.53
N PHE A 122 -9.39 -34.46 -7.23
CA PHE A 122 -9.48 -35.58 -6.30
C PHE A 122 -10.83 -35.62 -5.57
N HIS A 123 -11.42 -36.81 -5.49
CA HIS A 123 -12.75 -37.04 -4.92
C HIS A 123 -12.71 -37.85 -3.61
N ASN A 124 -11.57 -37.83 -2.91
CA ASN A 124 -11.34 -38.59 -1.68
C ASN A 124 -10.93 -37.68 -0.52
N LEU A 125 -11.57 -37.89 0.63
CA LEU A 125 -11.45 -37.01 1.80
C LEU A 125 -10.01 -36.88 2.34
N PRO A 126 -9.18 -37.95 2.44
CA PRO A 126 -7.81 -37.82 2.95
C PRO A 126 -6.91 -36.95 2.06
N THR A 127 -6.98 -37.10 0.74
CA THR A 127 -6.17 -36.31 -0.20
C THR A 127 -6.62 -34.85 -0.20
N LEU A 128 -7.93 -34.60 -0.12
CA LEU A 128 -8.46 -33.25 0.02
C LEU A 128 -8.01 -32.59 1.32
N ASN A 129 -8.00 -33.30 2.45
CA ASN A 129 -7.46 -32.77 3.72
C ASN A 129 -5.97 -32.42 3.60
N ALA A 130 -5.17 -33.27 2.96
CA ALA A 130 -3.76 -32.99 2.70
C ALA A 130 -3.58 -31.76 1.79
N ALA A 131 -4.38 -31.64 0.72
CA ALA A 131 -4.39 -30.47 -0.15
C ALA A 131 -4.80 -29.20 0.62
N MET A 132 -5.80 -29.29 1.51
CA MET A 132 -6.25 -28.15 2.32
C MET A 132 -5.21 -27.71 3.33
N LEU A 133 -4.49 -28.65 3.94
CA LEU A 133 -3.35 -28.35 4.81
C LEU A 133 -2.29 -27.52 4.08
N ILE A 134 -1.91 -27.95 2.87
CA ILE A 134 -0.90 -27.27 2.05
C ILE A 134 -1.42 -25.90 1.58
N ALA A 135 -2.68 -25.83 1.15
CA ALA A 135 -3.33 -24.58 0.75
C ALA A 135 -3.37 -23.57 1.91
N GLY A 136 -3.74 -24.00 3.12
CA GLY A 136 -3.77 -23.15 4.30
C GLY A 136 -2.40 -22.58 4.67
N ALA A 137 -1.35 -23.40 4.56
CA ALA A 137 0.03 -22.97 4.80
C ALA A 137 0.48 -21.93 3.77
N ALA A 138 0.17 -22.12 2.49
CA ALA A 138 0.49 -21.16 1.44
C ALA A 138 -0.32 -19.86 1.55
N TRP A 139 -1.60 -19.96 1.91
CA TRP A 139 -2.51 -18.84 2.10
C TRP A 139 -2.02 -17.86 3.17
N ILE A 140 -1.66 -18.37 4.35
CA ILE A 140 -1.18 -17.50 5.44
C ILE A 140 0.15 -16.84 5.08
N VAL A 141 1.05 -17.56 4.39
CA VAL A 141 2.36 -17.04 3.95
C VAL A 141 2.17 -15.84 3.05
N PHE A 142 1.25 -15.93 2.10
CA PHE A 142 0.89 -14.82 1.23
C PHE A 142 0.34 -13.64 2.03
N ILE A 143 -0.71 -13.86 2.83
CA ILE A 143 -1.40 -12.77 3.54
C ILE A 143 -0.48 -12.05 4.51
N SER A 144 0.30 -12.77 5.32
CA SER A 144 1.17 -12.11 6.28
C SER A 144 2.29 -11.35 5.59
N LEU A 145 2.87 -11.87 4.51
CA LEU A 145 3.94 -11.15 3.81
C LEU A 145 3.42 -9.88 3.12
N PHE A 146 2.25 -9.94 2.49
CA PHE A 146 1.61 -8.73 1.94
C PHE A 146 1.26 -7.71 3.01
N ASN A 147 0.78 -8.15 4.18
CA ASN A 147 0.56 -7.26 5.32
C ASN A 147 1.87 -6.60 5.77
N VAL A 148 2.94 -7.37 5.94
CA VAL A 148 4.26 -6.85 6.36
C VAL A 148 4.81 -5.87 5.33
N ILE A 149 4.78 -6.21 4.03
CA ILE A 149 5.23 -5.32 2.96
C ILE A 149 4.39 -4.03 2.96
N THR A 150 3.07 -4.13 3.05
CA THR A 150 2.19 -2.95 3.09
C THR A 150 2.53 -2.03 4.26
N LEU A 151 2.72 -2.60 5.46
CA LEU A 151 3.04 -1.82 6.66
C LEU A 151 4.44 -1.19 6.60
N ASN A 152 5.43 -1.92 6.06
CA ASN A 152 6.80 -1.42 5.91
C ASN A 152 6.91 -0.35 4.81
N HIS A 153 6.06 -0.39 3.79
CA HIS A 153 5.99 0.63 2.74
C HIS A 153 5.03 1.78 3.07
N THR A 154 4.50 1.83 4.29
CA THR A 154 3.59 2.89 4.71
C THR A 154 4.10 3.64 5.93
N PRO A 155 4.30 4.97 5.81
CA PRO A 155 4.63 5.84 6.93
C PRO A 155 3.61 5.79 8.06
N ASP A 156 4.04 6.04 9.29
CA ASP A 156 3.21 5.95 10.51
C ASP A 156 1.89 6.75 10.41
N TRP A 157 1.92 7.92 9.76
CA TRP A 157 0.78 8.85 9.71
C TRP A 157 -0.40 8.34 8.84
N VAL A 158 -0.13 7.48 7.85
CA VAL A 158 -1.15 6.86 6.98
C VAL A 158 -1.31 5.36 7.17
N ARG A 159 -0.45 4.73 7.98
CA ARG A 159 -0.36 3.26 8.14
C ARG A 159 -1.70 2.56 8.29
N ALA A 160 -2.50 2.99 9.26
CA ALA A 160 -3.80 2.36 9.53
C ALA A 160 -4.78 2.49 8.35
N ARG A 161 -4.73 3.62 7.62
CA ARG A 161 -5.66 3.91 6.52
C ARG A 161 -5.25 3.18 5.24
N VAL A 162 -3.96 3.08 4.94
CA VAL A 162 -3.47 2.24 3.84
C VAL A 162 -3.75 0.76 4.12
N LEU A 163 -3.62 0.32 5.37
CA LEU A 163 -4.02 -1.03 5.76
C LEU A 163 -5.52 -1.27 5.51
N ALA A 164 -6.38 -0.28 5.79
CA ALA A 164 -7.80 -0.36 5.47
C ALA A 164 -8.06 -0.46 3.95
N VAL A 165 -7.31 0.27 3.12
CA VAL A 165 -7.37 0.12 1.65
C VAL A 165 -6.93 -1.27 1.23
N TRP A 166 -5.86 -1.81 1.82
CA TRP A 166 -5.43 -3.19 1.60
C TRP A 166 -6.52 -4.21 1.93
N LEU A 167 -7.13 -4.09 3.11
CA LEU A 167 -8.26 -4.94 3.54
C LEU A 167 -9.45 -4.82 2.57
N LEU A 168 -9.77 -3.61 2.12
CA LEU A 168 -10.85 -3.39 1.15
C LEU A 168 -10.57 -4.09 -0.19
N VAL A 169 -9.34 -3.99 -0.71
CA VAL A 169 -8.93 -4.68 -1.94
C VAL A 169 -8.97 -6.19 -1.76
N PHE A 170 -8.43 -6.69 -0.64
CA PHE A 170 -8.44 -8.11 -0.30
C PHE A 170 -9.86 -8.68 -0.22
N GLN A 171 -10.74 -8.05 0.58
CA GLN A 171 -12.12 -8.53 0.75
C GLN A 171 -12.97 -8.29 -0.49
N GLY A 172 -12.76 -7.18 -1.21
CA GLY A 172 -13.47 -6.88 -2.44
C GLY A 172 -13.12 -7.88 -3.55
N ALA A 173 -11.85 -8.22 -3.70
CA ALA A 173 -11.39 -9.25 -4.63
C ALA A 173 -11.94 -10.64 -4.25
N MET A 174 -11.94 -10.98 -2.96
CA MET A 174 -12.54 -12.23 -2.49
C MET A 174 -14.04 -12.31 -2.76
N ALA A 175 -14.80 -11.25 -2.46
CA ALA A 175 -16.24 -11.22 -2.70
C ALA A 175 -16.57 -11.30 -4.20
N GLY A 176 -15.90 -10.49 -5.02
CA GLY A 176 -16.07 -10.49 -6.47
C GLY A 176 -15.66 -11.83 -7.10
N GLY A 177 -14.53 -12.38 -6.69
CA GLY A 177 -14.05 -13.69 -7.16
C GLY A 177 -15.00 -14.81 -6.75
N SER A 178 -15.44 -14.85 -5.49
CA SER A 178 -16.39 -15.86 -5.00
C SER A 178 -17.70 -15.87 -5.81
N ALA A 179 -18.22 -14.69 -6.16
CA ALA A 179 -19.41 -14.56 -7.00
C ALA A 179 -19.17 -15.12 -8.41
N VAL A 180 -18.02 -14.80 -9.02
CA VAL A 180 -17.64 -15.28 -10.36
C VAL A 180 -17.42 -16.79 -10.38
N TRP A 181 -16.66 -17.33 -9.43
CA TRP A 181 -16.38 -18.77 -9.35
C TRP A 181 -17.62 -19.58 -8.98
N GLY A 182 -18.50 -19.05 -8.13
CA GLY A 182 -19.80 -19.64 -7.84
C GLY A 182 -20.69 -19.71 -9.09
N ALA A 183 -20.79 -18.61 -9.84
CA ALA A 183 -21.56 -18.58 -11.09
C ALA A 183 -20.98 -19.52 -12.16
N LEU A 184 -19.65 -19.62 -12.25
CA LEU A 184 -18.99 -20.57 -13.15
C LEU A 184 -19.28 -22.02 -12.73
N ALA A 185 -19.14 -22.33 -11.44
CA ALA A 185 -19.41 -23.67 -10.90
C ALA A 185 -20.85 -24.13 -11.17
N THR A 186 -21.84 -23.23 -11.09
CA THR A 186 -23.24 -23.56 -11.43
C THR A 186 -23.42 -23.93 -12.90
N ARG A 187 -22.61 -23.38 -13.82
CA ARG A 187 -22.74 -23.61 -15.27
C ARG A 187 -21.91 -24.78 -15.78
N THR A 188 -20.69 -24.95 -15.25
CA THR A 188 -19.71 -25.91 -15.77
C THR A 188 -19.36 -27.03 -14.79
N GLY A 189 -19.80 -26.92 -13.53
CA GLY A 189 -19.43 -27.81 -12.44
C GLY A 189 -18.28 -27.26 -11.59
N ILE A 190 -18.22 -27.74 -10.34
CA ILE A 190 -17.27 -27.31 -9.30
C ILE A 190 -15.83 -27.63 -9.70
N HIS A 191 -15.60 -28.82 -10.27
CA HIS A 191 -14.28 -29.28 -10.72
C HIS A 191 -13.66 -28.33 -11.77
N VAL A 192 -14.41 -27.94 -12.80
CA VAL A 192 -13.95 -27.01 -13.84
C VAL A 192 -13.62 -25.66 -13.22
N ALA A 193 -14.48 -25.15 -12.34
CA ALA A 193 -14.28 -23.87 -11.69
C ALA A 193 -13.00 -23.84 -10.83
N LEU A 194 -12.72 -24.91 -10.07
CA LEU A 194 -11.50 -25.03 -9.26
C LEU A 194 -10.23 -25.16 -10.11
N ILE A 195 -10.28 -25.90 -11.21
CA ILE A 195 -9.15 -26.02 -12.14
C ILE A 195 -8.81 -24.65 -12.71
N TRP A 196 -9.80 -23.87 -13.18
CA TRP A 196 -9.57 -22.53 -13.70
C TRP A 196 -9.15 -21.51 -12.63
N ALA A 197 -9.71 -21.58 -11.42
CA ALA A 197 -9.30 -20.75 -10.30
C ALA A 197 -7.84 -21.02 -9.91
N GLY A 198 -7.45 -22.30 -9.84
CA GLY A 198 -6.07 -22.70 -9.55
C GLY A 198 -5.09 -22.33 -10.66
N ALA A 199 -5.44 -22.58 -11.93
CA ALA A 199 -4.64 -22.18 -13.08
C ALA A 199 -4.46 -20.65 -13.16
N GLY A 200 -5.52 -19.89 -12.92
CA GLY A 200 -5.46 -18.43 -12.85
C GLY A 200 -4.58 -17.94 -11.70
N THR A 201 -4.67 -18.59 -10.53
CA THR A 201 -3.78 -18.30 -9.39
C THR A 201 -2.31 -18.54 -9.77
N ILE A 202 -1.99 -19.65 -10.42
CA ILE A 202 -0.63 -19.94 -10.91
C ILE A 202 -0.18 -18.89 -11.92
N ALA A 203 -1.04 -18.50 -12.86
CA ALA A 203 -0.73 -17.47 -13.85
C ALA A 203 -0.39 -16.13 -13.20
N THR A 204 -0.97 -15.80 -12.04
CA THR A 204 -0.58 -14.59 -11.29
C THR A 204 0.84 -14.61 -10.77
N ALA A 205 1.50 -15.78 -10.64
CA ALA A 205 2.91 -15.84 -10.28
C ALA A 205 3.80 -15.20 -11.37
N ALA A 206 3.39 -15.30 -12.65
CA ALA A 206 4.07 -14.61 -13.75
C ALA A 206 3.97 -13.08 -13.64
N LEU A 207 2.92 -12.55 -12.99
CA LEU A 207 2.85 -11.11 -12.67
C LEU A 207 3.97 -10.68 -11.73
N GLY A 208 4.53 -11.57 -10.90
CA GLY A 208 5.70 -11.27 -10.06
C GLY A 208 6.99 -11.05 -10.86
N LEU A 209 7.07 -11.57 -12.08
CA LEU A 209 8.18 -11.32 -12.99
C LEU A 209 8.09 -9.94 -13.65
N LEU A 210 6.86 -9.48 -13.94
CA LEU A 210 6.59 -8.19 -14.58
C LEU A 210 6.48 -7.04 -13.56
N PHE A 211 5.91 -7.31 -12.38
CA PHE A 211 5.68 -6.36 -11.30
C PHE A 211 6.34 -6.88 -10.02
N LYS A 212 7.65 -6.67 -9.93
CA LYS A 212 8.45 -7.05 -8.75
C LYS A 212 7.93 -6.36 -7.49
N LEU A 213 7.87 -7.09 -6.38
CA LEU A 213 7.53 -6.50 -5.09
C LEU A 213 8.55 -5.41 -4.72
N PRO A 214 8.09 -4.28 -4.15
CA PRO A 214 8.97 -3.25 -3.61
C PRO A 214 9.91 -3.85 -2.56
N ASP A 215 11.14 -3.35 -2.50
CA ASP A 215 12.14 -3.85 -1.56
C ASP A 215 11.79 -3.47 -0.12
N LEU A 216 11.92 -4.41 0.82
CA LEU A 216 11.49 -4.26 2.20
C LEU A 216 12.35 -3.28 3.03
N THR A 217 13.41 -2.74 2.44
CA THR A 217 14.47 -1.95 3.09
C THR A 217 14.28 -0.43 2.94
N VAL A 218 13.17 0.03 2.38
CA VAL A 218 12.93 1.47 2.19
C VAL A 218 12.84 2.17 3.54
N ASP A 219 13.75 3.10 3.79
CA ASP A 219 13.76 3.91 5.00
C ASP A 219 12.68 5.01 4.91
N LEU A 220 11.56 4.75 5.58
CA LEU A 220 10.44 5.67 5.70
C LEU A 220 10.48 6.50 6.98
N THR A 221 11.61 6.54 7.70
CA THR A 221 11.73 7.40 8.88
C THR A 221 11.56 8.87 8.48
N PRO A 222 10.85 9.68 9.30
CA PRO A 222 10.66 11.10 9.01
C PRO A 222 12.00 11.81 8.92
N TRP A 223 12.27 12.43 7.77
CA TRP A 223 13.43 13.27 7.55
C TRP A 223 13.03 14.74 7.75
N VAL A 224 13.22 15.23 8.98
CA VAL A 224 12.92 16.63 9.33
C VAL A 224 14.18 17.47 9.15
N HIS A 225 14.35 18.06 7.96
CA HIS A 225 15.48 18.95 7.67
C HIS A 225 15.07 20.43 7.55
N TRP A 226 13.78 20.69 7.41
CA TRP A 226 13.25 22.04 7.24
C TRP A 226 13.37 22.86 8.53
N LYS A 227 13.82 24.10 8.38
CA LYS A 227 13.65 25.14 9.40
C LYS A 227 12.22 25.64 9.32
N LEU A 228 11.47 25.61 10.43
CA LEU A 228 10.15 26.22 10.48
C LEU A 228 10.27 27.69 10.02
N PRO A 229 9.41 28.18 9.11
CA PRO A 229 9.37 29.59 8.81
C PRO A 229 9.08 30.35 10.11
N ILE A 230 9.84 31.42 10.37
CA ILE A 230 9.57 32.32 11.48
C ILE A 230 8.24 32.99 11.14
N MET A 231 7.15 32.48 11.71
CA MET A 231 5.83 33.07 11.58
C MET A 231 5.87 34.39 12.34
N SER A 232 5.71 35.51 11.63
CA SER A 232 5.71 36.82 12.27
C SER A 232 4.51 37.06 13.19
N ASN A 233 3.43 36.25 13.06
CA ASN A 233 2.27 36.25 13.93
C ASN A 233 1.76 34.82 14.17
N GLU A 234 1.70 34.39 15.42
CA GLU A 234 1.07 33.13 15.86
C GLU A 234 -0.46 33.29 15.95
N ASP A 235 -1.12 33.82 14.91
CA ASP A 235 -2.58 33.89 14.93
C ASP A 235 -3.15 32.46 14.72
N PRO A 236 -3.81 31.85 15.72
CA PRO A 236 -4.35 30.49 15.61
C PRO A 236 -5.36 30.38 14.46
N ALA A 237 -6.01 31.49 14.10
CA ALA A 237 -6.98 31.54 13.00
C ALA A 237 -6.33 31.23 11.63
N ILE A 238 -5.04 31.54 11.43
CA ILE A 238 -4.34 31.27 10.16
C ILE A 238 -4.19 29.75 9.92
N THR A 239 -4.11 28.97 10.99
CA THR A 239 -3.83 27.53 10.92
C THR A 239 -4.95 26.73 10.23
N ASP A 240 -6.19 27.20 10.36
CA ASP A 240 -7.40 26.65 9.73
C ASP A 240 -7.92 27.52 8.55
N SER A 241 -7.21 28.59 8.19
CA SER A 241 -7.65 29.53 7.16
C SER A 241 -7.27 29.07 5.75
N GLY A 242 -8.19 28.38 5.08
CA GLY A 242 -8.15 28.16 3.63
C GLY A 242 -6.90 27.46 3.08
N PRO A 243 -6.79 27.31 1.76
CA PRO A 243 -5.64 26.66 1.15
C PRO A 243 -4.36 27.49 1.35
N ALA A 244 -3.25 26.79 1.58
CA ALA A 244 -1.92 27.40 1.60
C ALA A 244 -1.23 27.19 0.25
N LEU A 245 -0.77 28.28 -0.35
CA LEU A 245 0.06 28.31 -1.55
C LEU A 245 1.53 28.44 -1.11
N VAL A 246 2.36 27.56 -1.65
CA VAL A 246 3.79 27.57 -1.42
C VAL A 246 4.48 27.75 -2.76
N THR A 247 5.39 28.70 -2.83
CA THR A 247 6.22 28.91 -4.01
C THR A 247 7.69 28.75 -3.65
N VAL A 248 8.42 27.98 -4.44
CA VAL A 248 9.87 27.77 -4.30
C VAL A 248 10.56 28.29 -5.54
N GLU A 249 11.40 29.31 -5.38
CA GLU A 249 12.22 29.85 -6.45
C GLU A 249 13.58 29.16 -6.50
N TYR A 250 13.91 28.65 -7.69
CA TYR A 250 15.19 28.03 -8.02
C TYR A 250 15.91 28.90 -9.06
N ASP A 251 17.20 29.15 -8.86
CA ASP A 251 18.09 29.71 -9.87
C ASP A 251 18.90 28.56 -10.48
N VAL A 252 18.76 28.30 -11.78
CA VAL A 252 19.30 27.10 -12.43
C VAL A 252 20.10 27.51 -13.66
N GLU A 253 21.36 27.10 -13.68
CA GLU A 253 22.26 27.36 -14.80
C GLU A 253 21.76 26.71 -16.10
N PRO A 254 21.93 27.34 -17.27
CA PRO A 254 21.49 26.81 -18.56
C PRO A 254 21.88 25.35 -18.81
N GLU A 255 23.08 24.96 -18.39
CA GLU A 255 23.62 23.60 -18.54
C GLU A 255 22.88 22.54 -17.70
N HIS A 256 22.19 22.97 -16.64
CA HIS A 256 21.49 22.09 -15.70
C HIS A 256 19.98 22.09 -15.89
N GLN A 257 19.41 23.01 -16.66
CA GLN A 257 17.96 23.20 -16.83
C GLN A 257 17.22 21.91 -17.22
N ALA A 258 17.73 21.16 -18.20
CA ALA A 258 17.09 19.91 -18.63
C ALA A 258 17.08 18.84 -17.52
N ARG A 259 18.19 18.68 -16.80
CA ARG A 259 18.32 17.73 -15.69
C ARG A 259 17.47 18.16 -14.50
N PHE A 260 17.41 19.46 -14.23
CA PHE A 260 16.58 20.06 -13.19
C PHE A 260 15.11 19.79 -13.46
N LEU A 261 14.62 20.05 -14.68
CA LEU A 261 13.24 19.78 -15.04
C LEU A 261 12.90 18.28 -14.89
N GLN A 262 13.79 17.37 -15.26
CA GLN A 262 13.57 15.94 -15.03
C GLN A 262 13.52 15.59 -13.53
N ALA A 263 14.40 16.19 -12.71
CA ALA A 263 14.43 15.96 -11.28
C ALA A 263 13.20 16.53 -10.57
N VAL A 264 12.78 17.75 -10.92
CA VAL A 264 11.62 18.42 -10.30
C VAL A 264 10.30 17.73 -10.64
N HIS A 265 10.14 17.17 -11.85
CA HIS A 265 8.97 16.35 -12.18
C HIS A 265 8.95 14.99 -11.45
N LYS A 266 10.12 14.42 -11.11
CA LYS A 266 10.17 13.26 -10.20
C LYS A 266 9.75 13.67 -8.79
N TYR A 267 10.14 14.87 -8.36
CA TYR A 267 9.81 15.44 -7.06
C TYR A 267 8.33 15.85 -6.94
N GLU A 268 7.68 16.27 -8.03
CA GLU A 268 6.23 16.54 -8.10
C GLU A 268 5.43 15.39 -7.45
N ARG A 269 5.78 14.14 -7.76
CA ARG A 269 5.07 12.97 -7.24
C ARG A 269 5.14 12.91 -5.71
N ILE A 270 6.29 13.27 -5.12
CA ILE A 270 6.50 13.33 -3.68
C ILE A 270 5.66 14.47 -3.09
N ARG A 271 5.69 15.66 -3.69
CA ARG A 271 4.83 16.80 -3.29
C ARG A 271 3.36 16.41 -3.24
N ARG A 272 2.85 15.75 -4.29
CA ARG A 272 1.44 15.31 -4.38
C ARG A 272 1.09 14.20 -3.40
N ARG A 273 2.01 13.26 -3.18
CA ARG A 273 1.86 12.17 -2.21
C ARG A 273 1.72 12.70 -0.78
N ASP A 274 2.47 13.75 -0.44
CA ASP A 274 2.60 14.22 0.94
C ASP A 274 1.59 15.31 1.34
N GLY A 275 0.86 15.90 0.39
CA GLY A 275 -0.21 16.85 0.70
C GLY A 275 -0.60 17.82 -0.42
N ALA A 276 0.17 17.97 -1.49
CA ALA A 276 -0.18 18.90 -2.56
C ALA A 276 -1.33 18.35 -3.44
N TYR A 277 -2.43 19.09 -3.55
CA TYR A 277 -3.51 18.73 -4.49
C TYR A 277 -3.28 19.32 -5.88
N GLN A 278 -2.58 20.45 -5.96
CA GLN A 278 -2.16 21.10 -7.20
C GLN A 278 -0.67 21.41 -7.15
N TRP A 279 0.01 21.22 -8.27
CA TRP A 279 1.45 21.47 -8.44
C TRP A 279 1.70 22.01 -9.85
N GLY A 280 2.69 22.89 -10.00
CA GLY A 280 3.18 23.38 -11.27
C GLY A 280 4.60 23.94 -11.17
N ILE A 281 5.32 23.93 -12.29
CA ILE A 281 6.64 24.54 -12.43
C ILE A 281 6.57 25.57 -13.55
N PHE A 282 7.02 26.80 -13.28
CA PHE A 282 6.96 27.90 -14.22
C PHE A 282 8.35 28.47 -14.44
N ARG A 283 8.65 28.90 -15.66
CA ARG A 283 9.88 29.64 -15.97
C ARG A 283 9.59 31.13 -15.92
N ASN A 284 10.42 31.89 -15.21
CA ASN A 284 10.31 33.35 -15.20
C ASN A 284 10.79 33.90 -16.56
N LEU A 285 9.95 34.70 -17.23
CA LEU A 285 10.27 35.30 -18.54
C LEU A 285 11.24 36.47 -18.42
N GLU A 286 11.27 37.17 -17.29
CA GLU A 286 12.20 38.28 -17.02
C GLU A 286 13.58 37.78 -16.57
N SER A 287 13.64 36.56 -16.05
CA SER A 287 14.88 35.92 -15.58
C SER A 287 14.93 34.48 -16.07
N PRO A 288 15.51 34.21 -17.27
CA PRO A 288 15.43 32.91 -17.93
C PRO A 288 16.05 31.74 -17.16
N ASN A 289 16.89 32.01 -16.15
CA ASN A 289 17.49 31.00 -15.28
C ASN A 289 16.63 30.71 -14.04
N ARG A 290 15.57 31.48 -13.80
CA ARG A 290 14.72 31.33 -12.61
C ARG A 290 13.50 30.49 -12.92
N TYR A 291 13.31 29.46 -12.10
CA TYR A 291 12.13 28.60 -12.11
C TYR A 291 11.37 28.74 -10.80
N VAL A 292 10.05 28.76 -10.87
CA VAL A 292 9.15 28.88 -9.73
C VAL A 292 8.30 27.62 -9.65
N GLU A 293 8.58 26.76 -8.67
CA GLU A 293 7.70 25.67 -8.27
C GLU A 293 6.55 26.27 -7.47
N MET A 294 5.32 25.88 -7.77
CA MET A 294 4.12 26.27 -7.04
C MET A 294 3.37 25.01 -6.64
N PHE A 295 2.91 24.94 -5.39
CA PHE A 295 1.96 23.91 -4.97
C PHE A 295 0.96 24.43 -3.95
N LEU A 296 -0.25 23.86 -3.99
CA LEU A 296 -1.35 24.17 -3.08
C LEU A 296 -1.65 22.97 -2.18
N VAL A 297 -1.86 23.25 -0.91
CA VAL A 297 -2.29 22.29 0.11
C VAL A 297 -3.56 22.76 0.80
N ASP A 298 -4.33 21.81 1.34
CA ASP A 298 -5.69 22.04 1.82
C ASP A 298 -5.77 23.03 3.00
N SER A 299 -4.71 23.14 3.80
CA SER A 299 -4.58 24.14 4.86
C SER A 299 -3.14 24.38 5.29
N TRP A 300 -2.88 25.44 6.06
CA TRP A 300 -1.58 25.63 6.71
C TRP A 300 -1.23 24.45 7.63
N ALA A 301 -2.20 23.90 8.37
CA ALA A 301 -2.01 22.68 9.15
C ALA A 301 -1.57 21.48 8.32
N GLU A 302 -2.08 21.35 7.08
CA GLU A 302 -1.68 20.29 6.14
C GLU A 302 -0.26 20.53 5.60
N HIS A 303 0.11 21.79 5.33
CA HIS A 303 1.48 22.17 4.98
C HIS A 303 2.47 21.80 6.08
N MET A 304 2.15 22.12 7.34
CA MET A 304 3.00 21.76 8.48
C MET A 304 3.12 20.25 8.62
N ARG A 305 2.03 19.50 8.41
CA ARG A 305 2.06 18.04 8.39
C ARG A 305 2.91 17.50 7.22
N GLN A 306 2.92 18.14 6.06
CA GLN A 306 3.74 17.73 4.91
C GLN A 306 5.24 17.63 5.28
N HIS A 307 5.75 18.53 6.11
CA HIS A 307 7.13 18.51 6.58
C HIS A 307 7.43 17.31 7.49
N GLU A 308 6.46 16.90 8.32
CA GLU A 308 6.57 15.71 9.17
C GLU A 308 6.45 14.40 8.36
N ARG A 309 6.01 14.47 7.09
CA ARG A 309 5.75 13.31 6.22
C ARG A 309 6.88 13.02 5.22
N SER A 310 7.84 13.93 5.07
CA SER A 310 9.02 13.72 4.20
C SER A 310 9.86 12.56 4.75
N THR A 311 10.27 11.63 3.89
CA THR A 311 11.01 10.43 4.32
C THR A 311 12.46 10.44 3.84
N HIS A 312 13.33 9.70 4.51
CA HIS A 312 14.73 9.51 4.06
C HIS A 312 14.83 8.94 2.64
N ALA A 313 13.87 8.11 2.20
CA ALA A 313 13.78 7.63 0.83
C ALA A 313 13.54 8.74 -0.22
N ASP A 314 12.96 9.88 0.19
CA ASP A 314 12.71 11.02 -0.69
C ASP A 314 13.90 11.98 -0.77
N ARG A 315 14.84 11.87 0.18
CA ARG A 315 16.02 12.74 0.32
C ARG A 315 16.87 12.78 -0.94
N GLU A 316 17.12 11.65 -1.57
CA GLU A 316 17.97 11.59 -2.78
C GLU A 316 17.36 12.41 -3.93
N VAL A 317 16.02 12.40 -4.06
CA VAL A 317 15.32 13.16 -5.11
C VAL A 317 15.38 14.65 -4.78
N GLU A 318 15.17 15.01 -3.52
CA GLU A 318 15.23 16.40 -3.08
C GLU A 318 16.65 16.98 -3.20
N GLU A 319 17.67 16.28 -2.68
CA GLU A 319 19.08 16.70 -2.77
C GLU A 319 19.52 16.83 -4.24
N ARG A 320 19.03 15.96 -5.13
CA ARG A 320 19.31 16.09 -6.56
C ARG A 320 18.70 17.36 -7.15
N VAL A 321 17.46 17.73 -6.77
CA VAL A 321 16.86 19.01 -7.18
C VAL A 321 17.67 20.19 -6.63
N GLN A 322 18.05 20.16 -5.35
CA GLN A 322 18.82 21.23 -4.71
C GLN A 322 20.23 21.36 -5.31
N SER A 323 20.90 20.26 -5.63
CA SER A 323 22.26 20.26 -6.21
C SER A 323 22.35 20.89 -7.60
N LEU A 324 21.22 20.93 -8.32
CA LEU A 324 21.13 21.52 -9.66
C LEU A 324 20.77 23.00 -9.64
N ALA A 325 20.38 23.53 -8.47
CA ALA A 325 20.06 24.93 -8.26
C ALA A 325 21.24 25.66 -7.60
N ARG A 326 21.44 26.93 -7.96
CA ARG A 326 22.40 27.82 -7.31
C ARG A 326 21.87 28.32 -5.98
N GLY A 327 22.63 28.07 -4.91
CA GLY A 327 22.35 28.57 -3.58
C GLY A 327 21.11 27.94 -2.93
N THR A 328 20.64 28.56 -1.84
CA THR A 328 19.44 28.10 -1.13
C THR A 328 18.19 28.60 -1.84
N PRO A 329 17.25 27.72 -2.25
CA PRO A 329 15.98 28.14 -2.85
C PRO A 329 15.20 29.10 -1.95
N LYS A 330 14.54 30.09 -2.55
CA LYS A 330 13.70 31.03 -1.80
C LYS A 330 12.29 30.48 -1.70
N VAL A 331 11.79 30.31 -0.49
CA VAL A 331 10.46 29.76 -0.23
C VAL A 331 9.54 30.86 0.28
N HIS A 332 8.40 31.04 -0.38
CA HIS A 332 7.33 31.91 0.09
C HIS A 332 6.11 31.08 0.48
N HIS A 333 5.51 31.46 1.60
CA HIS A 333 4.32 30.85 2.15
C HIS A 333 3.18 31.86 2.12
N LEU A 334 2.11 31.53 1.41
CA LEU A 334 0.97 32.40 1.20
C LEU A 334 -0.29 31.65 1.65
N VAL A 335 -1.04 32.23 2.58
CA VAL A 335 -2.30 31.66 3.04
C VAL A 335 -3.43 32.54 2.52
N ARG A 336 -4.55 31.93 2.12
CA ARG A 336 -5.70 32.70 1.67
C ARG A 336 -6.22 33.58 2.83
N PRO A 337 -6.28 34.91 2.66
CA PRO A 337 -6.87 35.76 3.69
C PRO A 337 -8.38 35.51 3.74
N THR A 338 -8.88 35.11 4.90
CA THR A 338 -10.31 35.02 5.20
C THR A 338 -10.78 36.40 5.68
N PRO A 339 -11.76 37.05 5.00
CA PRO A 339 -12.34 38.28 5.53
C PRO A 339 -13.00 37.97 6.88
N LYS A 340 -12.63 38.72 7.93
CA LYS A 340 -13.37 38.70 9.19
C LYS A 340 -14.72 39.34 8.92
N LEU A 341 -15.80 38.56 8.97
CA LEU A 341 -17.18 39.05 8.92
C LEU A 341 -17.56 39.69 10.26
#